data_AF-A0A9D8BDL1-F1
#
_entry.id   AF-A0A9D8BDL1-F1
#
_cell.length_a   1.000
_cell.length_b   1.000
_cell.length_c   1.000
_cell.angle_alpha   90.00
_cell.angle_beta   90.00
_cell.angle_gamma   90.00
#
_symmetry.space_group_name_H-M   'P 1'
#
loop_
_entity.id
_entity.type
_entity.pdbx_description
1 polymer ?
#
loop_
_entity_poly.entity_id
_entity_poly.type
_entity_poly.pdbx_seq_one_letter_code
_entity_poly.pdbx_strand_id
1 'polypeptide(L)'
;MKNLILILGLTFVLCANAQSKIYYTVTAEAHSLMCPFLSPKFMDLLTKKGAESIYKDEQLAVHFTTPKNAPLTDELIMSLADEIGYDSRLFKVARKEE
;
A
#
# COMPACT_ATOMS: atom_id res chain seq x y z
N MET A 1 6.29 -51.08 -9.30
CA MET A 1 5.47 -49.86 -9.12
C MET A 1 5.90 -49.12 -7.84
N LYS A 2 7.06 -48.45 -7.83
CA LYS A 2 7.58 -47.82 -6.60
C LYS A 2 8.28 -46.47 -6.78
N ASN A 3 8.42 -45.98 -8.02
CA ASN A 3 9.28 -44.82 -8.30
C ASN A 3 8.53 -43.60 -8.90
N LEU A 4 7.20 -43.56 -8.84
CA LEU A 4 6.44 -42.43 -9.41
C LEU A 4 5.99 -41.38 -8.37
N ILE A 5 6.04 -41.70 -7.08
CA ILE A 5 5.50 -40.81 -6.02
C ILE A 5 6.55 -39.79 -5.54
N LEU A 6 7.84 -39.99 -5.85
CA LEU A 6 8.90 -39.14 -5.29
C LEU A 6 9.10 -37.80 -6.03
N ILE A 7 8.54 -37.62 -7.23
CA ILE A 7 8.80 -36.43 -8.07
C ILE A 7 7.75 -35.33 -7.85
N LEU A 8 6.57 -35.65 -7.31
CA LEU A 8 5.50 -34.67 -7.10
C LEU A 8 5.66 -33.85 -5.81
N GLY A 9 6.56 -34.24 -4.90
CA GLY A 9 6.77 -33.57 -3.62
C GLY A 9 7.80 -32.44 -3.63
N LEU A 10 8.54 -32.24 -4.73
CA LEU A 10 9.70 -31.33 -4.76
C LEU A 10 9.44 -29.97 -5.43
N THR A 11 8.26 -29.73 -6.00
CA THR A 11 7.98 -28.52 -6.80
C THR A 11 7.17 -27.44 -6.08
N PHE A 12 6.67 -27.69 -4.86
CA PHE A 12 5.79 -26.72 -4.17
C PHE A 12 6.47 -25.80 -3.15
N VAL A 13 7.79 -25.90 -2.96
CA VAL A 13 8.51 -25.17 -1.88
C VAL A 13 9.23 -23.91 -2.39
N LEU A 14 9.27 -23.65 -3.70
CA LEU A 14 10.06 -22.55 -4.27
C LEU A 14 9.18 -21.53 -5.00
N CYS A 15 8.38 -20.79 -4.24
CA CYS A 15 7.87 -19.48 -4.65
C CYS A 15 7.69 -18.57 -3.43
N ALA A 16 8.72 -18.51 -2.57
CA ALA A 16 8.95 -17.28 -1.82
C ALA A 16 9.42 -16.22 -2.81
N ASN A 17 8.50 -15.75 -3.66
CA ASN A 17 8.73 -14.55 -4.44
C ASN A 17 8.92 -13.45 -3.40
N ALA A 18 10.17 -13.00 -3.21
CA ALA A 18 10.44 -11.68 -2.66
C ALA A 18 9.78 -10.70 -3.62
N GLN A 19 8.48 -10.47 -3.44
CA GLN A 19 7.68 -9.59 -4.25
C GLN A 19 8.25 -8.20 -3.99
N SER A 20 9.01 -7.67 -4.95
CA SER A 20 9.54 -6.32 -4.87
C SER A 20 8.37 -5.36 -4.60
N LYS A 21 8.55 -4.51 -3.60
CA LYS A 21 7.54 -3.58 -3.11
C LYS A 21 7.93 -2.15 -3.45
N ILE A 22 6.92 -1.32 -3.63
CA ILE A 22 7.07 0.13 -3.63
C ILE A 22 6.56 0.62 -2.28
N TYR A 23 7.37 1.40 -1.59
CA TYR A 23 7.04 2.03 -0.32
C TYR A 23 6.52 3.43 -0.59
N TYR A 24 5.38 3.76 -0.01
CA TYR A 24 4.74 5.04 -0.12
C TYR A 24 4.65 5.70 1.25
N THR A 25 4.91 7.01 1.26
CA THR A 25 4.65 7.88 2.40
C THR A 25 3.77 9.03 1.91
N VAL A 26 2.58 9.13 2.49
CA VAL A 26 1.64 10.22 2.24
C VAL A 26 1.65 11.13 3.46
N THR A 27 2.05 12.38 3.22
CA THR A 27 1.98 13.45 4.21
C THR A 27 0.92 14.45 3.79
N ALA A 28 0.40 15.23 4.74
CA ALA A 28 -0.52 16.30 4.44
C ALA A 28 -0.18 17.55 5.25
N GLU A 29 -0.21 18.70 4.59
CA GLU A 29 -0.09 20.00 5.22
C GLU A 29 -1.31 20.32 6.09
N ALA A 30 -1.15 21.35 6.94
CA ALA A 30 -2.16 21.81 7.89
C ALA A 30 -2.72 20.70 8.81
N HIS A 31 -1.96 19.62 9.00
CA HIS A 31 -2.35 18.46 9.77
C HIS A 31 -3.66 17.80 9.30
N SER A 32 -3.97 17.82 8.00
CA SER A 32 -5.22 17.25 7.47
C SER A 32 -5.40 15.76 7.85
N LEU A 33 -4.31 15.01 7.99
CA LEU A 33 -4.32 13.62 8.47
C LEU A 33 -4.55 13.45 10.00
N MET A 34 -4.88 14.52 10.73
CA MET A 34 -5.37 14.46 12.11
C MET A 34 -6.84 14.06 12.22
N CYS A 35 -7.62 14.22 11.14
CA CYS A 35 -9.06 14.00 11.23
C CYS A 35 -9.37 12.55 11.61
N PRO A 36 -9.96 12.29 12.80
CA PRO A 36 -10.17 10.94 13.31
C PRO A 36 -11.16 10.13 12.47
N PHE A 37 -11.97 10.79 11.63
CA PHE A 37 -12.94 10.14 10.76
C PHE A 37 -12.43 9.91 9.34
N LEU A 38 -11.67 10.87 8.80
CA LEU A 38 -11.25 10.81 7.40
C LEU A 38 -9.98 9.98 7.22
N SER A 39 -9.04 9.99 8.17
CA SER A 39 -7.81 9.21 8.03
C SER A 39 -8.06 7.69 7.96
N PRO A 40 -8.92 7.09 8.82
CA PRO A 40 -9.26 5.68 8.68
C PRO A 40 -9.95 5.36 7.34
N LYS A 41 -10.86 6.23 6.88
CA LYS A 41 -11.52 6.05 5.58
C LYS A 41 -10.54 6.11 4.42
N PHE A 42 -9.56 7.00 4.48
CA PHE A 42 -8.50 7.10 3.48
C PHE A 42 -7.67 5.82 3.44
N MET A 43 -7.26 5.31 4.61
CA MET A 43 -6.53 4.06 4.74
C MET A 43 -7.34 2.88 4.20
N ASP A 44 -8.64 2.80 4.50
CA ASP A 44 -9.54 1.78 3.96
C ASP A 44 -9.64 1.82 2.43
N LEU A 45 -9.73 3.03 1.84
CA LEU A 45 -9.75 3.21 0.39
C LEU A 45 -8.45 2.75 -0.26
N LEU A 46 -7.31 3.10 0.32
CA LEU A 46 -5.99 2.64 -0.15
C LEU A 46 -5.90 1.11 -0.10
N THR A 47 -6.34 0.48 0.99
CA THR A 47 -6.38 -0.99 1.10
C THR A 47 -7.26 -1.62 0.02
N LYS A 48 -8.44 -1.04 -0.26
CA LYS A 48 -9.31 -1.49 -1.36
C LYS A 48 -8.68 -1.36 -2.75
N LYS A 49 -7.66 -0.51 -2.91
CA LYS A 49 -6.89 -0.36 -4.16
C LYS A 49 -5.63 -1.23 -4.21
N GLY A 50 -5.36 -2.03 -3.16
CA GLY A 50 -4.22 -2.95 -3.13
C GLY A 50 -3.02 -2.45 -2.32
N ALA A 51 -3.20 -1.41 -1.49
CA ALA A 51 -2.19 -1.04 -0.51
C ALA A 51 -2.13 -2.09 0.62
N GLU A 52 -0.90 -2.44 1.00
CA GLU A 52 -0.56 -3.40 2.04
C GLU A 52 0.23 -2.74 3.17
N SER A 53 0.24 -3.36 4.36
CA SER A 53 1.01 -2.90 5.52
C SER A 53 0.76 -1.42 5.86
N ILE A 54 -0.50 -0.99 5.78
CA ILE A 54 -0.91 0.39 6.04
C ILE A 54 -0.77 0.71 7.53
N TYR A 55 -0.11 1.82 7.84
CA TYR A 55 -0.07 2.37 9.19
C TYR A 55 0.07 3.90 9.16
N LYS A 56 -0.27 4.54 10.28
CA LYS A 56 -0.04 5.96 10.51
C LYS A 56 1.01 6.11 11.60
N ASP A 57 2.05 6.89 11.35
CA ASP A 57 3.11 7.11 12.32
C ASP A 57 2.78 8.25 13.31
N GLU A 58 3.72 8.53 14.22
CA GLU A 58 3.60 9.60 15.21
C GLU A 58 3.58 11.01 14.59
N GLN A 59 4.11 11.16 13.37
CA GLN A 59 4.06 12.39 12.58
C GLN A 59 2.77 12.51 11.76
N LEU A 60 1.85 11.54 11.92
CA LEU A 60 0.58 11.43 11.22
C LEU A 60 0.71 11.19 9.72
N ALA A 61 1.88 10.76 9.25
CA ALA A 61 2.08 10.33 7.89
C ALA A 61 1.51 8.92 7.70
N VAL A 62 0.83 8.70 6.57
CA VAL A 62 0.32 7.37 6.20
C VAL A 62 1.37 6.67 5.38
N HIS A 63 1.82 5.52 5.87
CA HIS A 63 2.79 4.66 5.21
C HIS A 63 2.10 3.41 4.70
N PHE A 64 2.48 2.98 3.50
CA PHE A 64 2.00 1.74 2.93
C PHE A 64 2.94 1.19 1.87
N THR A 65 2.68 -0.05 1.47
CA THR A 65 3.38 -0.69 0.37
C THR A 65 2.42 -1.14 -0.71
N THR A 66 2.91 -1.25 -1.94
CA THR A 66 2.20 -1.96 -3.00
C THR A 66 3.15 -2.94 -3.67
N PRO A 67 2.63 -4.00 -4.30
CA PRO A 67 3.40 -4.78 -5.26
C PRO A 67 3.95 -3.90 -6.39
N LYS A 68 5.19 -4.14 -6.83
CA LYS A 68 5.78 -3.42 -7.97
C LYS A 68 5.03 -3.65 -9.29
N ASN A 69 4.34 -4.78 -9.44
CA ASN A 69 3.51 -5.08 -10.61
C ASN A 69 2.09 -4.47 -10.55
N ALA A 70 1.73 -3.83 -9.44
CA ALA A 70 0.45 -3.14 -9.26
C ALA A 70 0.66 -1.85 -8.45
N PRO A 71 1.42 -0.87 -8.97
CA PRO A 71 1.67 0.39 -8.28
C PRO A 71 0.40 1.25 -8.22
N LEU A 72 0.27 2.03 -7.15
CA LEU A 72 -0.68 3.14 -7.10
C LEU A 72 -0.01 4.41 -7.65
N THR A 73 -0.73 5.15 -8.49
CA THR A 73 -0.26 6.44 -8.99
C THR A 73 -0.59 7.54 -7.99
N ASP A 74 0.19 8.62 -8.04
CA ASP A 74 0.01 9.78 -7.16
C ASP A 74 -1.37 10.42 -7.41
N GLU A 75 -1.83 10.48 -8.67
CA GLU A 75 -3.15 11.00 -9.02
C GLU A 75 -4.28 10.16 -8.42
N LEU A 76 -4.13 8.83 -8.43
CA LEU A 76 -5.11 7.95 -7.80
C LEU A 76 -5.15 8.21 -6.29
N ILE A 77 -3.99 8.27 -5.63
CA ILE A 77 -3.89 8.53 -4.18
C ILE A 77 -4.56 9.87 -3.83
N MET A 78 -4.31 10.92 -4.62
CA MET A 78 -4.95 12.23 -4.45
C MET A 78 -6.46 12.18 -4.66
N SER A 79 -6.94 11.48 -5.69
CA SER A 79 -8.38 11.35 -5.95
C SER A 79 -9.12 10.64 -4.81
N LEU A 80 -8.49 9.68 -4.14
CA LEU A 80 -9.06 9.00 -2.97
C LEU A 80 -9.15 9.94 -1.76
N ALA A 81 -8.22 10.88 -1.62
CA ALA A 81 -8.30 11.91 -0.59
C ALA A 81 -9.48 12.86 -0.87
N ASP A 82 -9.61 13.32 -2.12
CA ASP A 82 -10.74 14.18 -2.53
C ASP A 82 -12.10 13.48 -2.36
N GLU A 83 -12.19 12.18 -2.69
CA GLU A 83 -13.41 11.38 -2.59
C GLU A 83 -14.03 11.42 -1.18
N ILE A 84 -13.21 11.47 -0.15
CA ILE A 84 -13.65 11.48 1.25
C ILE A 84 -13.73 12.88 1.86
N GLY A 85 -13.49 13.93 1.06
CA GLY A 85 -13.60 15.31 1.48
C GLY A 85 -12.33 15.92 2.07
N TYR A 86 -11.17 15.32 1.85
CA TYR A 86 -9.91 16.05 2.02
C TYR A 86 -9.70 17.04 0.86
N ASP A 87 -8.89 18.06 1.08
CA ASP A 87 -8.33 18.87 0.00
C ASP A 87 -7.01 18.21 -0.45
N SER A 88 -7.03 17.50 -1.58
CA SER A 88 -5.85 16.79 -2.09
C SER A 88 -4.65 17.70 -2.35
N ARG A 89 -4.85 19.01 -2.55
CA ARG A 89 -3.74 19.97 -2.76
C ARG A 89 -2.83 20.11 -1.53
N LEU A 90 -3.31 19.69 -0.37
CA LEU A 90 -2.54 19.66 0.86
C LEU A 90 -1.69 18.40 1.00
N PHE A 91 -1.89 17.39 0.14
CA PHE A 91 -1.24 16.09 0.25
C PHE A 91 0.05 16.05 -0.58
N LYS A 92 1.04 15.33 -0.08
CA LYS A 92 2.28 15.02 -0.79
C LYS A 92 2.56 13.54 -0.69
N VAL A 93 2.89 12.95 -1.84
CA VAL A 93 3.22 11.52 -1.96
C VAL A 93 4.73 11.42 -2.21
N ALA A 94 5.41 10.60 -1.42
CA ALA A 94 6.78 10.18 -1.66
C ALA A 94 6.80 8.67 -1.89
N ARG A 95 7.62 8.20 -2.84
CA ARG A 95 7.77 6.77 -3.16
C ARG A 95 9.22 6.34 -3.22
N LYS A 96 9.50 5.11 -2.77
CA LYS A 96 10.82 4.46 -2.83
C LYS A 96 10.66 3.02 -3.30
N GLU A 97 11.40 2.64 -4.34
CA GLU A 97 11.42 1.27 -4.85
C GLU A 97 12.56 0.47 -4.18
N GLU A 98 12.29 -0.80 -3.85
CA GLU A 98 13.32 -1.83 -3.58
C GLU A 98 13.64 -2.66 -4.82
#